data_AF-A0A946ZJT3-F1
#
_entry.id   AF-A0A946ZJT3-F1
#
_cell.length_a   1.000
_cell.length_b   1.000
_cell.length_c   1.000
_cell.angle_alpha   90.00
_cell.angle_beta   90.00
_cell.angle_gamma   90.00
#
_symmetry.space_group_name_H-M   'P 1'
#
loop_
_entity.id
_entity.type
_entity.pdbx_description
1 polymer ?
#
loop_
_entity_poly.entity_id
_entity_poly.type
_entity_poly.pdbx_seq_one_letter_code
_entity_poly.pdbx_strand_id
1 'polypeptide(L)'
;MGTQTKLTRFNDNVLSKYQIYNSIFMTLPFDTITKTGVLLPLFHETCQKGFHQGEDPTTIVNTFFKKYQARRSPESQINLLFRFIQYIERQVVLFDAIEDAAFPIVNNMDGIGTLRSLKEKVGFDNKMETLKSYLEEFKVRIVLTAHP
;
A
#
# COMPACT_ATOMS: atom_id res chain seq x y z
N MET A 1 -20.94 -8.86 -21.95
CA MET A 1 -19.51 -8.52 -22.00
C MET A 1 -18.79 -9.46 -21.04
N GLY A 2 -17.72 -10.13 -21.49
CA GLY A 2 -16.97 -11.06 -20.63
C GLY A 2 -16.35 -10.33 -19.45
N THR A 3 -16.40 -10.94 -18.26
CA THR A 3 -15.73 -10.43 -17.06
C THR A 3 -14.24 -10.32 -17.34
N GLN A 4 -13.68 -9.12 -17.20
CA GLN A 4 -12.25 -8.84 -17.36
C GLN A 4 -11.40 -9.73 -16.42
N THR A 5 -10.10 -9.88 -16.68
CA THR A 5 -9.23 -10.61 -15.75
C THR A 5 -9.08 -9.85 -14.43
N LYS A 6 -8.75 -10.56 -13.33
CA LYS A 6 -8.45 -9.93 -12.03
C LYS A 6 -7.35 -8.87 -12.17
N LEU A 7 -6.31 -9.18 -12.94
CA LEU A 7 -5.18 -8.28 -13.19
C LEU A 7 -5.62 -7.01 -13.93
N THR A 8 -6.48 -7.14 -14.94
CA THR A 8 -7.04 -5.98 -15.65
C THR A 8 -7.84 -5.09 -14.69
N ARG A 9 -8.74 -5.68 -13.89
CA ARG A 9 -9.55 -4.91 -12.93
C ARG A 9 -8.67 -4.20 -11.89
N PHE A 10 -7.61 -4.86 -11.42
CA PHE A 10 -6.64 -4.28 -10.50
C PHE A 10 -5.87 -3.11 -11.14
N ASN A 11 -5.35 -3.29 -12.35
CA ASN A 11 -4.61 -2.24 -13.06
C ASN A 11 -5.48 -1.00 -13.31
N ASP A 12 -6.74 -1.21 -13.70
CA ASP A 12 -7.66 -0.13 -14.03
C ASP A 12 -8.18 0.59 -12.77
N ASN A 13 -8.49 -0.16 -11.71
CA ASN A 13 -9.18 0.39 -10.53
C ASN A 13 -8.27 0.71 -9.35
N VAL A 14 -7.09 0.09 -9.27
CA VAL A 14 -6.11 0.33 -8.20
C VAL A 14 -4.91 1.08 -8.75
N LEU A 15 -4.13 0.45 -9.63
CA LEU A 15 -2.84 1.01 -10.08
C LEU A 15 -2.99 2.37 -10.77
N SER A 16 -3.90 2.46 -11.75
CA SER A 16 -4.10 3.69 -12.52
C SER A 16 -4.60 4.83 -11.63
N LYS A 17 -5.55 4.55 -10.72
CA LYS A 17 -6.05 5.55 -9.77
C LYS A 17 -4.97 5.98 -8.79
N TYR A 18 -4.19 5.04 -8.26
CA TYR A 18 -3.05 5.34 -7.41
C TYR A 18 -2.06 6.26 -8.12
N GLN A 19 -1.67 5.96 -9.36
CA GLN A 19 -0.73 6.80 -10.11
C GLN A 19 -1.26 8.23 -10.31
N ILE A 20 -2.54 8.37 -10.65
CA ILE A 20 -3.19 9.68 -10.82
C ILE A 20 -3.20 10.45 -9.50
N TYR A 21 -3.72 9.85 -8.44
CA TYR A 21 -3.83 10.52 -7.15
C TYR A 21 -2.46 10.82 -6.54
N ASN A 22 -1.51 9.89 -6.63
CA ASN A 22 -0.15 10.11 -6.17
C ASN A 22 0.48 11.28 -6.93
N SER A 23 0.33 11.36 -8.26
CA SER A 23 0.84 12.49 -9.06
C SER A 23 0.20 13.84 -8.65
N ILE A 24 -1.11 13.87 -8.41
CA ILE A 24 -1.81 15.08 -7.94
C ILE A 24 -1.32 15.47 -6.53
N PHE A 25 -1.21 14.52 -5.61
CA PHE A 25 -0.76 14.81 -4.24
C PHE A 25 0.72 15.15 -4.15
N MET A 26 1.57 14.64 -5.06
CA MET A 26 2.98 15.03 -5.20
C MET A 26 3.13 16.49 -5.63
N THR A 27 2.16 17.03 -6.37
CA THR A 27 2.20 18.37 -6.96
C THR A 27 1.49 19.43 -6.12
N LEU A 28 0.71 19.04 -5.10
CA LEU A 28 0.10 19.99 -4.19
C LEU A 28 1.17 20.66 -3.30
N PRO A 29 1.13 22.00 -3.15
CA PRO A 29 2.04 22.72 -2.30
C PRO A 29 1.76 22.35 -0.84
N PHE A 30 2.65 21.57 -0.25
CA PHE A 30 2.78 21.56 1.20
C PHE A 30 3.67 22.73 1.59
N ASP A 31 3.29 23.43 2.65
CA ASP A 31 3.89 24.68 3.16
C ASP A 31 5.40 24.62 3.47
N THR A 32 6.09 23.50 3.22
CA THR A 32 7.55 23.35 3.35
C THR A 32 8.24 22.46 2.28
N ILE A 33 7.53 22.02 1.22
CA ILE A 33 7.94 20.88 0.34
C ILE A 33 8.60 21.26 -0.99
N THR A 34 8.86 22.54 -1.27
CA THR A 34 9.38 22.98 -2.59
C THR A 34 10.70 22.34 -3.06
N LYS A 35 11.42 21.58 -2.22
CA LYS A 35 12.62 20.81 -2.62
C LYS A 35 12.62 19.31 -2.26
N THR A 36 11.63 18.79 -1.52
CA THR A 36 11.64 17.38 -1.10
C THR A 36 11.20 16.44 -2.23
N GLY A 37 10.26 16.87 -3.08
CA GLY A 37 9.71 16.05 -4.18
C GLY A 37 10.75 15.61 -5.23
N VAL A 38 11.83 16.37 -5.41
CA VAL A 38 12.96 16.00 -6.30
C VAL A 38 13.98 15.11 -5.60
N LEU A 39 14.15 15.27 -4.29
CA LEU A 39 15.17 14.56 -3.52
C LEU A 39 14.79 13.11 -3.21
N LEU A 40 13.50 12.79 -3.06
CA LEU A 40 13.06 11.43 -2.77
C LEU A 40 13.34 10.45 -3.94
N PRO A 41 13.04 10.77 -5.21
CA PRO A 41 13.44 9.92 -6.34
C PRO A 41 14.96 9.71 -6.42
N LEU A 42 15.76 10.76 -6.17
CA LEU A 42 17.22 10.66 -6.14
C LEU A 42 17.72 9.80 -4.98
N PHE A 43 17.06 9.88 -3.82
CA PHE A 43 17.34 9.01 -2.69
C PHE A 43 17.00 7.56 -3.02
N HIS A 44 15.84 7.31 -3.63
CA HIS A 44 15.43 5.97 -4.08
C HIS A 44 16.44 5.36 -5.08
N GLU A 45 16.89 6.13 -6.07
CA GLU A 45 17.91 5.69 -7.03
C GLU A 45 19.24 5.36 -6.33
N THR A 46 19.64 6.17 -5.34
CA THR A 46 20.85 5.93 -4.55
C THR A 46 20.72 4.66 -3.72
N CYS A 47 19.57 4.43 -3.09
CA CYS A 47 19.27 3.20 -2.34
C CYS A 47 19.29 1.97 -3.24
N GLN A 48 18.66 2.03 -4.42
CA GLN A 48 18.72 0.91 -5.36
C GLN A 48 20.17 0.60 -5.75
N LYS A 49 20.95 1.59 -6.18
CA LYS A 49 22.33 1.38 -6.63
C LYS A 49 23.22 0.81 -5.53
N GLY A 50 23.20 1.42 -4.34
CA GLY A 50 24.02 0.97 -3.22
C GLY A 50 23.61 -0.42 -2.73
N PHE A 51 22.32 -0.74 -2.70
CA PHE A 51 21.84 -2.08 -2.35
C PHE A 51 22.32 -3.15 -3.35
N HIS A 52 22.24 -2.88 -4.66
CA HIS A 52 22.77 -3.79 -5.69
C HIS A 52 24.30 -3.96 -5.60
N GLN A 53 25.00 -2.98 -5.04
CA GLN A 53 26.45 -3.01 -4.80
C GLN A 53 26.83 -3.68 -3.47
N GLY A 54 25.86 -4.10 -2.66
CA GLY A 54 26.09 -4.70 -1.35
C GLY A 54 26.52 -3.70 -0.27
N GLU A 55 26.28 -2.41 -0.48
CA GLU A 55 26.58 -1.37 0.51
C GLU A 55 25.62 -1.47 1.72
N ASP A 56 26.13 -1.14 2.90
CA ASP A 56 25.31 -1.06 4.10
C ASP A 56 24.45 0.23 4.11
N PRO A 57 23.33 0.26 4.87
CA PRO A 57 22.42 1.41 4.89
C PRO A 57 23.09 2.75 5.26
N THR A 58 24.09 2.74 6.15
CA THR A 58 24.80 3.95 6.56
C THR A 58 25.59 4.52 5.40
N THR A 59 26.28 3.65 4.65
CA THR A 59 27.04 4.04 3.45
C THR A 59 26.12 4.62 2.39
N ILE A 60 24.99 3.97 2.11
CA ILE A 60 23.99 4.43 1.13
C ILE A 60 23.48 5.84 1.47
N VAL A 61 23.05 6.05 2.73
CA VAL A 61 22.52 7.34 3.20
C VAL A 61 23.59 8.42 3.14
N ASN A 62 24.82 8.11 3.56
CA ASN A 62 25.94 9.04 3.50
C ASN A 62 26.29 9.41 2.06
N THR A 63 26.27 8.46 1.13
CA THR A 63 26.52 8.69 -0.31
C THR A 63 25.49 9.65 -0.89
N PHE A 64 24.21 9.48 -0.55
CA PHE A 64 23.15 10.40 -0.97
C PHE A 64 23.42 11.84 -0.50
N PHE A 65 23.70 12.03 0.79
CA PHE A 65 23.96 13.37 1.34
C PHE A 65 25.23 13.99 0.76
N LYS A 66 26.30 13.22 0.60
CA LYS A 66 27.55 13.68 -0.05
C LYS A 66 27.31 14.12 -1.49
N LYS A 67 26.48 13.40 -2.25
CA LYS A 67 26.25 13.69 -3.67
C LYS A 67 25.31 14.86 -3.90
N TYR A 68 24.21 14.94 -3.14
CA TYR A 68 23.13 15.89 -3.43
C TYR A 68 22.93 16.98 -2.39
N GLN A 69 23.44 16.85 -1.15
CA GLN A 69 23.15 17.75 -0.03
C GLN A 69 24.36 17.95 0.92
N ALA A 70 25.59 17.99 0.39
CA ALA A 70 26.84 17.93 1.16
C ALA A 70 27.03 19.05 2.19
N ARG A 71 26.34 20.18 2.02
CA ARG A 71 26.45 21.37 2.89
C ARG A 71 25.44 21.38 4.04
N ARG A 72 24.57 20.37 4.16
CA ARG A 72 23.56 20.33 5.25
C ARG A 72 24.21 19.96 6.58
N SER A 73 23.74 20.63 7.64
CA SER A 73 24.03 20.21 9.02
C SER A 73 23.45 18.82 9.31
N PRO A 74 24.02 18.05 10.25
CA PRO A 74 23.49 16.74 10.64
C PRO A 74 22.00 16.77 11.02
N GLU A 75 21.57 17.79 11.78
CA GLU A 75 20.17 17.98 12.15
C GLU A 75 19.25 18.18 10.94
N SER A 76 19.71 18.93 9.92
CA SER A 76 18.95 19.12 8.68
C SER A 76 18.87 17.86 7.82
N GLN A 77 19.87 16.98 7.90
CA GLN A 77 19.88 15.67 7.24
C GLN A 77 18.85 14.73 7.89
N ILE A 78 18.85 14.65 9.22
CA ILE A 78 17.88 13.85 9.99
C ILE A 78 16.45 14.32 9.71
N ASN A 79 16.21 15.64 9.75
CA ASN A 79 14.90 16.21 9.43
C ASN A 79 14.46 15.89 7.99
N LEU A 80 15.38 15.80 7.03
CA LEU A 80 15.05 15.38 5.66
C LEU A 80 14.62 13.90 5.60
N LEU A 81 15.32 13.02 6.32
CA LEU A 81 14.96 11.60 6.37
C LEU A 81 13.57 11.39 6.98
N PHE A 82 13.23 12.08 8.07
CA PHE A 82 11.88 12.05 8.63
C PHE A 82 10.81 12.50 7.64
N ARG A 83 11.10 13.55 6.86
CA ARG A 83 10.19 13.99 5.79
C ARG A 83 10.02 12.94 4.70
N PHE A 84 11.07 12.19 4.36
CA PHE A 84 10.94 11.06 3.43
C PHE A 84 10.04 9.96 3.98
N ILE A 85 10.19 9.61 5.26
CA ILE A 85 9.35 8.59 5.91
C ILE A 85 7.88 9.02 5.85
N GLN A 86 7.56 10.23 6.31
CA GLN A 86 6.18 10.77 6.25
C GLN A 86 5.61 10.77 4.83
N TYR A 87 6.47 11.07 3.85
CA TYR A 87 6.08 11.07 2.45
C TYR A 87 5.72 9.66 1.95
N ILE A 88 6.56 8.68 2.28
CA ILE A 88 6.37 7.27 1.90
C ILE A 88 5.13 6.71 2.61
N GLU A 89 4.94 6.99 3.91
CA GLU A 89 3.75 6.57 4.66
C GLU A 89 2.47 7.07 3.99
N ARG A 90 2.44 8.33 3.54
CA ARG A 90 1.29 8.86 2.81
C ARG A 90 1.02 8.11 1.50
N GLN A 91 2.06 7.67 0.79
CA GLN A 91 1.90 6.86 -0.43
C GLN A 91 1.31 5.48 -0.13
N VAL A 92 1.75 4.84 0.96
CA VAL A 92 1.22 3.55 1.42
C VAL A 92 -0.26 3.70 1.80
N VAL A 93 -0.58 4.66 2.68
CA VAL A 93 -1.98 4.92 3.08
C VAL A 93 -2.89 5.22 1.90
N LEU A 94 -2.41 5.99 0.92
CA LEU A 94 -3.16 6.28 -0.29
C LEU A 94 -3.41 5.02 -1.12
N PHE A 95 -2.40 4.16 -1.26
CA PHE A 95 -2.54 2.90 -1.97
C PHE A 95 -3.57 2.00 -1.29
N ASP A 96 -3.45 1.80 0.02
CA ASP A 96 -4.36 0.98 0.83
C ASP A 96 -5.81 1.48 0.71
N ALA A 97 -6.03 2.79 0.83
CA ALA A 97 -7.36 3.37 0.69
C ALA A 97 -7.99 3.13 -0.69
N ILE A 98 -7.19 3.15 -1.75
CA ILE A 98 -7.65 2.88 -3.12
C ILE A 98 -7.91 1.38 -3.32
N GLU A 99 -7.03 0.53 -2.82
CA GLU A 99 -7.18 -0.92 -2.88
C GLU A 99 -8.46 -1.37 -2.16
N ASP A 100 -8.67 -0.88 -0.94
CA ASP A 100 -9.86 -1.17 -0.12
C ASP A 100 -11.13 -0.72 -0.84
N ALA A 101 -11.15 0.50 -1.39
CA ALA A 101 -12.29 1.02 -2.14
C ALA A 101 -12.57 0.20 -3.43
N ALA A 102 -11.54 -0.38 -4.04
CA ALA A 102 -11.65 -1.20 -5.24
C ALA A 102 -11.84 -2.69 -4.95
N PHE A 103 -11.78 -3.11 -3.68
CA PHE A 103 -11.78 -4.53 -3.30
C PHE A 103 -12.96 -5.33 -3.90
N PRO A 104 -14.21 -4.84 -3.88
CA PRO A 104 -15.36 -5.55 -4.46
C PRO A 104 -15.33 -5.63 -5.99
N ILE A 105 -14.58 -4.74 -6.65
CA ILE A 105 -14.43 -4.70 -8.10
C ILE A 105 -13.34 -5.69 -8.52
N VAL A 106 -12.23 -5.74 -7.78
CA VAL A 106 -11.09 -6.60 -8.09
C VAL A 106 -11.41 -8.07 -7.80
N ASN A 107 -12.03 -8.34 -6.65
CA ASN A 107 -12.29 -9.69 -6.14
C ASN A 107 -13.72 -10.16 -6.42
N ASN A 108 -13.91 -11.48 -6.55
CA ASN A 108 -15.23 -12.06 -6.71
C ASN A 108 -15.93 -12.19 -5.35
N MET A 109 -16.84 -11.26 -5.06
CA MET A 109 -17.58 -11.22 -3.80
C MET A 109 -18.66 -12.32 -3.66
N ASP A 110 -18.93 -13.07 -4.72
CA ASP A 110 -19.86 -14.21 -4.75
C ASP A 110 -19.16 -15.54 -5.10
N GLY A 111 -17.83 -15.56 -5.11
CA GLY A 111 -17.04 -16.73 -5.46
C GLY A 111 -17.03 -17.84 -4.40
N ILE A 112 -16.31 -18.91 -4.71
CA ILE A 112 -16.05 -20.00 -3.76
C ILE A 112 -15.38 -19.44 -2.50
N GLY A 113 -15.86 -19.86 -1.33
CA GLY A 113 -15.38 -19.39 -0.03
C GLY A 113 -16.17 -18.21 0.55
N THR A 114 -17.11 -17.64 -0.20
CA THR A 114 -18.05 -16.64 0.32
C THR A 114 -19.17 -17.29 1.13
N LEU A 115 -19.83 -16.51 1.99
CA LEU A 115 -21.01 -16.97 2.75
C LEU A 115 -22.14 -17.45 1.83
N ARG A 116 -22.28 -16.83 0.64
CA ARG A 116 -23.24 -17.26 -0.38
C ARG A 116 -22.90 -18.66 -0.89
N SER A 117 -21.67 -18.87 -1.33
CA SER A 117 -21.21 -20.18 -1.82
C SER A 117 -21.32 -21.27 -0.74
N LEU A 118 -21.00 -20.94 0.52
CA LEU A 118 -21.18 -21.85 1.65
C LEU A 118 -22.65 -22.22 1.85
N LYS A 119 -23.55 -21.23 1.85
CA LYS A 119 -25.00 -21.46 2.00
C LYS A 119 -25.55 -22.37 0.91
N GLU A 120 -25.17 -22.12 -0.34
CA GLU A 120 -25.60 -22.93 -1.49
C GLU A 120 -25.11 -24.37 -1.38
N LYS A 121 -23.83 -24.57 -1.03
CA LYS A 121 -23.25 -25.90 -0.82
C LYS A 121 -23.94 -26.67 0.30
N VAL A 122 -24.16 -26.02 1.44
CA VAL A 122 -24.85 -26.63 2.59
C VAL A 122 -26.30 -26.98 2.26
N GLY A 123 -26.96 -26.14 1.46
CA GLY A 123 -28.31 -26.42 0.95
C GLY A 123 -28.34 -27.66 0.07
N PHE A 124 -27.40 -27.78 -0.89
CA PHE A 124 -27.26 -28.96 -1.74
C PHE A 124 -26.98 -30.24 -0.93
N ASP A 125 -26.13 -30.15 0.08
CA ASP A 125 -25.75 -31.28 0.93
C ASP A 125 -26.81 -31.61 2.01
N ASN A 126 -27.94 -30.89 2.07
CA ASN A 126 -28.97 -31.01 3.11
C ASN A 126 -28.43 -30.84 4.56
N LYS A 127 -27.41 -30.00 4.76
CA LYS A 127 -26.74 -29.78 6.07
C LYS A 127 -27.12 -28.47 6.77
N MET A 128 -28.28 -27.91 6.44
CA MET A 128 -28.67 -26.57 6.91
C MET A 128 -28.76 -26.47 8.44
N GLU A 129 -29.29 -27.49 9.11
CA GLU A 129 -29.36 -27.52 10.57
C GLU A 129 -27.97 -27.55 11.22
N THR A 130 -27.03 -28.29 10.63
CA THR A 130 -25.62 -28.29 11.07
C THR A 130 -24.97 -26.92 10.93
N LEU A 131 -25.23 -26.19 9.83
CA LEU A 131 -24.71 -24.84 9.68
C LEU A 131 -25.28 -23.88 10.73
N LYS A 132 -26.58 -23.98 11.05
CA LYS A 132 -27.20 -23.16 12.10
C LYS A 132 -26.53 -23.39 13.45
N SER A 133 -26.34 -24.64 13.86
CA SER A 133 -25.70 -24.95 15.15
C SER A 133 -24.27 -24.40 15.22
N TYR A 134 -23.51 -24.47 14.13
CA TYR A 134 -22.17 -23.86 14.09
C TYR A 134 -22.21 -22.33 14.20
N LEU A 135 -23.17 -21.66 13.55
CA LEU A 135 -23.28 -20.21 13.58
C LEU A 135 -23.71 -19.67 14.95
N GLU A 136 -24.42 -20.45 15.77
CA GLU A 136 -24.79 -20.08 17.14
C GLU A 136 -23.57 -19.97 18.07
N GLU A 137 -22.55 -20.80 17.85
CA GLU A 137 -21.31 -20.80 18.62
C GLU A 137 -20.21 -19.92 18.00
N PHE A 138 -20.29 -19.66 16.70
CA PHE A 138 -19.27 -18.94 15.94
C PHE A 138 -19.14 -17.49 16.41
N LYS A 139 -17.93 -17.11 16.81
CA LYS A 139 -17.60 -15.74 17.24
C LYS A 139 -16.30 -15.29 16.60
N VAL A 140 -16.31 -14.06 16.09
CA VAL A 140 -15.11 -13.39 15.58
C VAL A 140 -14.83 -12.19 16.48
N ARG A 141 -13.59 -12.09 16.97
CA ARG A 141 -13.08 -10.89 17.64
C ARG A 141 -12.04 -10.26 16.73
N ILE A 142 -12.41 -9.16 16.08
CA ILE A 142 -11.48 -8.37 15.28
C ILE A 142 -10.68 -7.50 16.26
N VAL A 143 -9.35 -7.64 16.25
CA VAL A 143 -8.43 -6.79 17.00
C VAL A 143 -7.65 -5.98 15.99
N LEU A 144 -7.99 -4.71 15.86
CA LEU A 144 -7.26 -3.79 14.98
C LEU A 144 -5.93 -3.46 15.66
N THR A 145 -4.84 -3.66 14.93
CA THR A 145 -3.50 -3.19 15.31
C THR A 145 -3.17 -1.94 14.52
N ALA A 146 -2.27 -1.11 15.05
CA ALA A 146 -1.71 -0.02 14.25
C ALA A 146 -1.05 -0.59 12.99
N HIS A 147 -1.13 0.16 11.90
CA HIS A 147 -0.26 -0.05 10.75
C HIS A 147 1.18 0.32 11.21
N PRO A 148 2.16 -0.59 11.10
CA PRO A 148 3.53 -0.36 11.58
C PRO A 148 4.29 0.69 10.78
#